data_AF-A0A7S1S8U0-F1
#
_entry.id   AF-A0A7S1S8U0-F1
#
_cell.length_a   1.000
_cell.length_b   1.000
_cell.length_c   1.000
_cell.angle_alpha   90.00
_cell.angle_beta   90.00
_cell.angle_gamma   90.00
#
_symmetry.space_group_name_H-M   'P 1'
#
loop_
_entity.id
_entity.type
_entity.pdbx_description
1 polymer ?
#
loop_
_entity_poly.entity_id
_entity_poly.type
_entity_poly.pdbx_seq_one_letter_code
_entity_poly.pdbx_strand_id
1 'polypeptide(L)'
;ANNNLLLGGIFHGGVEVYGAEWCYGCTEEEERSGVRRLPPRSHQSHSYRTTVPLGRTQLCEPEVEALLERLSREWRGNEYDFVDHNCLSFCNALSQELGVNRIPGWVDRAQRVAGGGGPA
;
A
#
# COMPACT_ATOMS: atom_id res chain seq x y z
N ALA A 1 -24.01 1.48 -12.48
CA ALA A 1 -22.60 1.09 -12.72
C ALA A 1 -21.75 2.14 -12.02
N ASN A 2 -21.23 1.83 -10.82
CA ASN A 2 -20.53 2.83 -10.01
C ASN A 2 -19.11 3.02 -10.53
N ASN A 3 -18.88 4.19 -11.13
CA ASN A 3 -17.62 4.64 -11.71
C ASN A 3 -16.58 5.06 -10.65
N ASN A 4 -16.47 4.35 -9.52
CA ASN A 4 -15.47 4.66 -8.48
C ASN A 4 -14.12 3.93 -8.72
N LEU A 5 -13.97 3.24 -9.85
CA LEU A 5 -12.83 2.36 -10.13
C LEU A 5 -11.64 3.03 -10.86
N LEU A 6 -11.71 4.33 -11.20
CA LEU A 6 -10.81 4.88 -12.22
C LEU A 6 -9.83 5.99 -11.81
N LEU A 7 -9.82 6.53 -10.59
CA LEU A 7 -8.95 7.67 -10.29
C LEU A 7 -8.22 7.52 -8.94
N GLY A 8 -7.23 6.63 -8.93
CA GLY A 8 -6.23 6.52 -7.86
C GLY A 8 -4.84 6.34 -8.45
N GLY A 9 -4.29 7.40 -9.07
CA GLY A 9 -2.85 7.56 -9.32
C GLY A 9 -2.12 6.43 -10.07
N ILE A 10 -2.63 5.94 -11.21
CA ILE A 10 -2.00 4.99 -12.18
C ILE A 10 -1.53 3.61 -11.62
N PHE A 11 -1.03 3.52 -10.39
CA PHE A 11 -0.50 2.31 -9.77
C PHE A 11 -1.05 2.09 -8.36
N HIS A 12 -1.39 0.83 -8.08
CA HIS A 12 -1.63 0.29 -6.75
C HIS A 12 -0.40 -0.52 -6.31
N GLY A 13 -0.13 -0.55 -5.01
CA GLY A 13 0.98 -1.29 -4.44
C GLY A 13 0.61 -2.08 -3.18
N GLY A 14 1.33 -3.18 -2.98
CA GLY A 14 1.36 -3.96 -1.74
C GLY A 14 2.78 -4.42 -1.45
N VAL A 15 3.05 -4.76 -0.19
CA VAL A 15 4.32 -5.33 0.26
C VAL A 15 4.12 -6.81 0.53
N GLU A 16 4.91 -7.66 -0.12
CA GLU A 16 4.95 -9.09 0.13
C GLU A 16 6.04 -9.42 1.16
N VAL A 17 5.67 -10.10 2.24
CA VAL A 17 6.57 -10.60 3.28
C VAL A 17 6.01 -11.88 3.86
N TYR A 18 6.88 -12.88 4.11
CA TYR A 18 6.46 -14.21 4.58
C TYR A 18 5.33 -14.86 3.74
N GLY A 19 5.37 -14.67 2.42
CA GLY A 19 4.40 -15.27 1.48
C GLY A 19 3.00 -14.64 1.49
N ALA A 20 2.80 -13.55 2.21
CA ALA A 20 1.56 -12.79 2.22
C ALA A 20 1.79 -11.37 1.69
N GLU A 21 0.88 -10.89 0.85
CA GLU A 21 0.87 -9.51 0.35
C GLU A 21 -0.04 -8.66 1.23
N TRP A 22 0.45 -7.48 1.60
CA TRP A 22 -0.24 -6.51 2.44
C TRP A 22 -0.42 -5.21 1.68
N CYS A 23 -1.66 -4.78 1.53
CA CYS A 23 -2.01 -3.54 0.85
C CYS A 23 -2.94 -2.69 1.71
N TYR A 24 -3.02 -1.40 1.40
CA TYR A 24 -3.94 -0.48 2.06
C TYR A 24 -4.98 0.07 1.07
N GLY A 25 -6.22 0.22 1.51
CA GLY A 25 -7.32 0.67 0.67
C GLY A 25 -8.44 1.35 1.45
N CYS A 26 -9.27 2.10 0.72
CA CYS A 26 -10.43 2.79 1.28
C CYS A 26 -11.53 1.81 1.73
N THR A 27 -12.19 2.14 2.85
CA THR A 27 -13.40 1.47 3.35
C THR A 27 -14.38 2.52 3.87
N GLU A 28 -15.68 2.32 3.65
CA GLU A 28 -16.73 3.27 4.10
C GLU A 28 -17.08 3.15 5.59
N GLU A 29 -16.66 2.07 6.25
CA GLU A 29 -16.93 1.83 7.67
C GLU A 29 -15.96 2.61 8.56
N GLU A 30 -16.51 3.41 9.48
CA GLU A 30 -15.73 4.11 10.50
C GLU A 30 -15.05 3.08 11.43
N GLU A 31 -13.80 3.34 11.80
CA GLU A 31 -12.93 2.45 12.61
C GLU A 31 -12.46 1.15 11.95
N ARG A 32 -12.87 0.85 10.71
CA ARG A 32 -12.38 -0.33 9.99
C ARG A 32 -10.96 -0.13 9.49
N SER A 33 -10.11 -1.15 9.65
CA SER A 33 -8.77 -1.17 9.05
C SER A 33 -8.85 -1.11 7.52
N GLY A 34 -8.02 -0.25 6.92
CA GLY A 34 -7.81 -0.26 5.48
C GLY A 34 -6.74 -1.27 5.04
N VAL A 35 -5.99 -1.85 5.99
CA VAL A 35 -4.96 -2.85 5.73
C VAL A 35 -5.61 -4.18 5.41
N ARG A 36 -5.21 -4.80 4.30
CA ARG A 36 -5.70 -6.09 3.83
C ARG A 36 -4.56 -7.05 3.55
N ARG A 37 -4.76 -8.30 3.94
CA ARG A 37 -3.92 -9.44 3.57
C ARG A 37 -4.48 -10.11 2.33
N LEU A 38 -3.65 -10.35 1.34
CA LEU A 38 -3.99 -11.02 0.09
C LEU A 38 -2.93 -12.07 -0.24
N PRO A 39 -3.28 -13.12 -1.01
CA PRO A 39 -2.29 -13.87 -1.75
C PRO A 39 -1.51 -12.93 -2.67
N PRO A 40 -0.19 -13.09 -2.82
CA PRO A 40 0.61 -12.24 -3.69
C PRO A 40 0.02 -12.12 -5.09
N ARG A 41 0.04 -10.90 -5.65
CA ARG A 41 -0.34 -10.61 -7.04
C ARG A 41 -1.82 -10.89 -7.36
N SER A 42 -2.67 -11.00 -6.33
CA SER A 42 -4.06 -11.45 -6.46
C SER A 42 -5.10 -10.37 -6.14
N HIS A 43 -4.72 -9.09 -6.23
CA HIS A 43 -5.64 -7.97 -5.99
C HIS A 43 -6.76 -7.95 -7.05
N GLN A 44 -8.02 -8.07 -6.63
CA GLN A 44 -9.15 -8.28 -7.53
C GLN A 44 -9.42 -7.10 -8.48
N SER A 45 -9.16 -5.88 -8.03
CA SER A 45 -9.46 -4.65 -8.79
C SER A 45 -8.29 -4.14 -9.65
N HIS A 46 -7.11 -4.78 -9.60
CA HIS A 46 -5.92 -4.31 -10.31
C HIS A 46 -5.20 -5.47 -11.00
N SER A 47 -4.76 -5.26 -12.24
CA SER A 47 -3.92 -6.25 -12.92
C SER A 47 -2.48 -6.16 -12.42
N TYR A 48 -1.91 -7.31 -12.04
CA TYR A 48 -0.51 -7.39 -11.65
C TYR A 48 0.41 -6.95 -12.81
N ARG A 49 1.42 -6.13 -12.48
CA ARG A 49 2.41 -5.64 -13.45
C ARG A 49 3.81 -6.18 -13.18
N THR A 50 4.29 -6.09 -11.93
CA THR A 50 5.67 -6.44 -11.57
C THR A 50 5.83 -6.57 -10.07
N THR A 51 6.90 -7.26 -9.65
CA THR A 51 7.39 -7.34 -8.27
C THR A 51 8.81 -6.79 -8.25
N VAL A 52 9.11 -5.92 -7.29
CA VAL A 52 10.45 -5.35 -7.11
C VAL A 52 11.00 -5.81 -5.76
N PRO A 53 12.17 -6.45 -5.69
CA PRO A 53 12.79 -6.82 -4.42
C PRO A 53 13.14 -5.58 -3.60
N LEU A 54 12.62 -5.50 -2.37
CA LEU A 54 12.93 -4.40 -1.44
C LEU A 54 14.08 -4.75 -0.48
N GLY A 55 14.39 -6.03 -0.29
CA GLY A 55 15.45 -6.48 0.61
C GLY A 55 14.96 -7.57 1.55
N ARG A 56 15.72 -7.82 2.61
CA ARG A 56 15.40 -8.83 3.63
C ARG A 56 15.23 -8.14 4.98
N THR A 57 14.08 -8.34 5.60
CA THR A 57 13.84 -7.92 6.98
C THR A 57 14.62 -8.81 7.95
N GLN A 58 15.02 -8.24 9.09
CA GLN A 58 15.61 -8.98 10.22
C GLN A 58 14.56 -9.44 11.23
N LEU A 59 13.31 -8.98 11.07
CA LEU A 59 12.18 -9.44 11.87
C LEU A 59 11.82 -10.86 11.47
N CYS A 60 11.47 -11.68 12.45
CA CYS A 60 10.87 -13.00 12.23
C CYS A 60 9.36 -12.89 11.93
N GLU A 61 8.75 -13.99 11.49
CA GLU A 61 7.34 -14.00 11.09
C GLU A 61 6.38 -13.51 12.20
N PRO A 62 6.48 -13.95 13.48
CA PRO A 62 5.67 -13.39 14.56
C PRO A 62 5.87 -11.89 14.82
N GLU A 63 7.09 -11.37 14.63
CA GLU A 63 7.38 -9.94 14.78
C GLU A 63 6.72 -9.13 13.66
N VAL A 64 6.71 -9.67 12.44
CA VAL A 64 6.02 -9.07 11.29
C VAL A 64 4.50 -9.11 11.48
N GLU A 65 3.95 -10.21 12.01
CA GLU A 65 2.53 -10.29 12.35
C GLU A 65 2.13 -9.23 13.39
N ALA A 66 2.89 -9.11 14.48
CA ALA A 66 2.65 -8.09 15.51
C ALA A 66 2.76 -6.65 14.95
N LEU A 67 3.73 -6.42 14.06
CA LEU A 67 3.87 -5.16 13.34
C LEU A 67 2.61 -4.85 12.50
N LEU A 68 2.11 -5.82 11.74
CA LEU A 68 0.94 -5.65 10.87
C LEU A 68 -0.36 -5.51 11.64
N GLU A 69 -0.50 -6.17 12.79
CA GLU A 69 -1.62 -5.95 13.72
C GLU A 69 -1.63 -4.52 14.23
N ARG A 70 -0.47 -3.98 14.61
CA ARG A 70 -0.33 -2.58 15.02
C ARG A 70 -0.69 -1.64 13.87
N LEU A 71 -0.09 -1.83 12.69
CA LEU A 71 -0.38 -0.99 11.53
C LEU A 71 -1.85 -1.06 11.11
N SER A 72 -2.52 -2.21 11.28
CA SER A 72 -3.96 -2.34 10.99
C SER A 72 -4.84 -1.48 11.90
N ARG A 73 -4.37 -1.10 13.09
CA ARG A 73 -5.08 -0.16 13.99
C ARG A 73 -4.79 1.30 13.65
N GLU A 74 -3.61 1.57 13.12
CA GLU A 74 -3.14 2.91 12.74
C GLU A 74 -3.63 3.35 11.36
N TRP A 75 -3.77 2.42 10.42
CA TRP A 75 -4.15 2.69 9.03
C TRP A 75 -5.63 2.36 8.81
N ARG A 76 -6.51 3.29 9.20
CA ARG A 76 -7.96 3.12 9.06
C ARG A 76 -8.39 3.40 7.63
N GLY A 77 -9.34 2.62 7.11
CA GLY A 77 -9.72 2.72 5.70
C GLY A 77 -10.51 3.99 5.37
N ASN A 78 -11.14 4.62 6.36
CA ASN A 78 -11.82 5.91 6.21
C ASN A 78 -10.85 7.12 6.18
N GLU A 79 -9.57 6.92 6.50
CA GLU A 79 -8.51 7.94 6.43
C GLU A 79 -7.77 7.94 5.09
N TYR A 80 -8.20 7.10 4.15
CA TYR A 80 -7.55 6.97 2.85
C TYR A 80 -7.65 8.27 2.05
N ASP A 81 -6.49 8.86 1.74
CA ASP A 81 -6.34 10.05 0.90
C ASP A 81 -5.56 9.71 -0.36
N PHE A 82 -6.06 10.13 -1.52
CA PHE A 82 -5.49 9.76 -2.82
C PHE A 82 -4.07 10.30 -3.07
N VAL A 83 -3.64 11.31 -2.32
CA VAL A 83 -2.36 12.00 -2.51
C VAL A 83 -1.36 11.59 -1.43
N ASP A 84 -1.71 11.74 -0.16
CA ASP A 84 -0.75 11.68 0.94
C ASP A 84 -0.93 10.44 1.84
N HIS A 85 -2.11 9.81 1.84
CA HIS A 85 -2.43 8.67 2.70
C HIS A 85 -3.07 7.52 1.90
N ASN A 86 -2.29 6.96 0.96
CA ASN A 86 -2.77 5.91 0.04
C ASN A 86 -1.96 4.60 0.17
N CYS A 87 -2.24 3.64 -0.71
CA CYS A 87 -1.56 2.34 -0.75
C CYS A 87 -0.02 2.43 -0.86
N LEU A 88 0.54 3.43 -1.56
CA LEU A 88 1.97 3.63 -1.67
C LEU A 88 2.57 4.28 -0.41
N SER A 89 1.83 5.19 0.24
CA SER A 89 2.19 5.70 1.56
C SER A 89 2.32 4.55 2.56
N PHE A 90 1.36 3.63 2.56
CA PHE A 90 1.40 2.42 3.38
C PHE A 90 2.59 1.52 3.03
N CYS A 91 2.85 1.27 1.74
CA CYS A 91 4.00 0.46 1.32
C CYS A 91 5.32 1.05 1.81
N ASN A 92 5.49 2.37 1.75
CA ASN A 92 6.67 3.05 2.27
C ASN A 92 6.79 2.93 3.80
N ALA A 93 5.70 3.13 4.53
CA ALA A 93 5.67 3.01 5.98
C ALA A 93 6.02 1.57 6.43
N LEU A 94 5.37 0.57 5.84
CA LEU A 94 5.65 -0.83 6.12
C LEU A 94 7.08 -1.22 5.73
N SER A 95 7.60 -0.76 4.58
CA SER A 95 8.98 -1.02 4.18
C SER A 95 10.00 -0.46 5.18
N GLN A 96 9.73 0.73 5.72
CA GLN A 96 10.57 1.36 6.74
C GLN A 96 10.58 0.54 8.04
N GLU A 97 9.41 0.11 8.52
CA GLU A 97 9.27 -0.71 9.73
C GLU A 97 9.90 -2.09 9.58
N LEU A 98 9.83 -2.67 8.37
CA LEU A 98 10.50 -3.93 8.03
C LEU A 98 12.03 -3.78 7.91
N GLY A 99 12.56 -2.55 7.90
CA GLY A 99 13.99 -2.28 7.73
C GLY A 99 14.52 -2.61 6.32
N VAL A 100 13.67 -2.51 5.30
CA VAL A 100 14.03 -2.77 3.89
C VAL A 100 14.06 -1.49 3.07
N ASN A 101 14.45 -1.58 1.80
CA ASN A 101 14.45 -0.41 0.91
C ASN A 101 13.02 0.13 0.71
N ARG A 102 12.93 1.44 0.51
CA ARG A 102 11.67 2.11 0.11
C ARG A 102 11.20 1.64 -1.27
N ILE A 103 9.93 1.89 -1.58
CA ILE A 103 9.42 1.60 -2.92
C ILE A 103 10.16 2.44 -3.98
N PRO A 104 10.31 1.95 -5.22
CA PRO A 104 11.02 2.69 -6.25
C PRO A 104 10.35 4.05 -6.55
N GLY A 105 11.17 5.09 -6.70
CA GLY A 105 10.68 6.45 -6.93
C GLY A 105 9.83 6.62 -8.20
N TRP A 106 9.92 5.73 -9.18
CA TRP A 106 9.04 5.76 -10.37
C TRP A 106 7.61 5.32 -10.08
N VAL A 107 7.40 4.49 -9.04
CA VAL A 107 6.05 4.08 -8.57
C VAL A 107 5.41 5.26 -7.82
N ASP A 108 6.20 5.89 -6.96
CA ASP A 108 5.79 6.97 -6.07
C ASP A 108 5.62 8.33 -6.77
N ARG A 109 6.46 8.66 -7.76
CA ARG A 109 6.36 9.91 -8.54
C ARG A 109 5.15 9.92 -9.49
N ALA A 110 4.71 8.76 -9.98
CA ALA A 110 3.56 8.66 -10.88
C ALA A 110 2.27 9.23 -10.25
N GLN A 111 2.11 9.10 -8.93
CA GLN A 111 0.97 9.66 -8.21
C GLN A 111 1.03 11.19 -8.15
N ARG A 112 2.19 11.76 -7.80
CA ARG A 112 2.37 13.22 -7.64
C ARG A 112 2.17 13.99 -8.94
N VAL A 113 2.57 13.40 -10.07
CA VAL A 113 2.39 14.01 -11.41
C VAL A 113 0.93 13.89 -11.86
N ALA A 114 0.19 12.87 -11.43
CA ALA A 114 -1.23 12.72 -11.75
C ALA A 114 -2.15 13.58 -10.87
N GLY A 115 -1.74 13.89 -9.63
CA GLY A 115 -2.47 14.76 -8.70
C GLY A 115 -2.13 16.25 -8.79
N GLY A 116 -0.98 16.60 -9.39
CA GLY A 116 -0.56 17.97 -9.63
C GLY A 116 -0.67 18.34 -11.10
N GLY A 117 -1.57 19.26 -11.42
CA GLY A 117 -1.38 20.10 -12.60
C GLY A 117 0.06 20.63 -12.60
N GLY A 118 0.74 20.49 -13.74
CA GLY A 118 2.17 20.77 -13.88
C GLY A 118 2.58 22.17 -13.40
N PRO A 119 3.89 22.40 -13.20
CA PRO A 119 4.37 23.70 -12.74
C PRO A 119 3.99 24.79 -13.75
N ALA A 120 3.36 25.85 -13.23
CA ALA A 120 3.35 27.17 -13.88
C ALA A 120 4.71 27.85 -13.67
#